data_AF-A0A3N1SXP7-F1
#
_entry.id   AF-A0A3N1SXP7-F1
#
_cell.length_a   1.000
_cell.length_b   1.000
_cell.length_c   1.000
_cell.angle_alpha   90.00
_cell.angle_beta   90.00
_cell.angle_gamma   90.00
#
_symmetry.space_group_name_H-M   'P 1'
#
loop_
_entity.id
_entity.type
_entity.pdbx_description
1 polymer ?
#
loop_
_entity_poly.entity_id
_entity_poly.type
_entity_poly.pdbx_seq_one_letter_code
_entity_poly.pdbx_strand_id
1 'polypeptide(L)'
;MIRIELDAPSLGATRIAISPLWDAFCSLHLAMPHRAPSLPYQEWVVRAREVLREDERTHALRLLTGGPLSFPDFLLPRPVGATSIDAELETVRATPTDVVRAEVAEHYAGFEDHPGIRPYLMDPEGACAALAGTGLRSGSAVHCRMY
;
A
#
# COMPACT_ATOMS: atom_id res chain seq x y z
N MET A 1 -1.68 -24.88 -6.61
CA MET A 1 -2.61 -24.57 -5.51
C MET A 1 -2.02 -25.12 -4.23
N ILE A 2 -1.78 -24.26 -3.24
CA ILE A 2 -1.29 -24.68 -1.91
C ILE A 2 -2.52 -24.94 -1.04
N ARG A 3 -2.58 -26.09 -0.38
CA ARG A 3 -3.62 -26.44 0.60
C ARG A 3 -2.97 -26.56 1.98
N ILE A 4 -3.48 -25.80 2.94
CA ILE A 4 -3.02 -25.80 4.33
C ILE A 4 -4.14 -26.42 5.16
N GLU A 5 -3.86 -27.52 5.84
CA GLU A 5 -4.80 -28.22 6.72
C GLU A 5 -4.45 -27.85 8.17
N LEU A 6 -5.41 -27.30 8.91
CA LEU A 6 -5.27 -26.94 10.33
C LEU A 6 -6.34 -27.65 11.14
N ASP A 7 -5.94 -28.40 12.16
CA ASP A 7 -6.88 -28.94 13.14
C ASP A 7 -7.38 -27.85 14.11
N ALA A 8 -8.44 -28.14 14.87
CA ALA A 8 -9.03 -27.15 15.78
C ALA A 8 -8.02 -26.59 16.81
N PRO A 9 -7.14 -27.40 17.44
CA PRO A 9 -6.08 -26.88 18.31
C PRO A 9 -5.11 -25.94 17.59
N SER A 10 -4.63 -26.31 16.38
CA SER A 10 -3.69 -25.50 15.60
C SER A 10 -4.32 -24.18 15.16
N LEU A 11 -5.60 -24.21 14.76
CA LEU A 11 -6.34 -23.01 14.42
C LEU A 11 -6.50 -22.09 15.64
N GLY A 12 -6.86 -22.64 16.82
CA GLY A 12 -6.99 -21.85 18.05
C GLY A 12 -5.67 -21.23 18.54
N ALA A 13 -4.54 -21.89 18.26
CA ALA A 13 -3.21 -21.38 18.55
C ALA A 13 -2.70 -20.35 17.52
N THR A 14 -3.30 -20.30 16.33
CA THR A 14 -2.89 -19.39 15.26
C THR A 14 -3.22 -17.93 15.63
N ARG A 15 -2.28 -17.02 15.36
CA ARG A 15 -2.50 -15.58 15.44
C ARG A 15 -2.30 -15.00 14.06
N ILE A 16 -3.36 -14.39 13.52
CA ILE A 16 -3.33 -13.75 12.21
C ILE A 16 -2.75 -12.35 12.41
N ALA A 17 -1.61 -12.10 11.78
CA ALA A 17 -1.05 -10.76 11.71
C ALA A 17 -1.86 -9.93 10.70
N ILE A 18 -2.21 -8.71 11.09
CA ILE A 18 -2.94 -7.75 10.25
C ILE A 18 -1.93 -6.70 9.79
N SER A 19 -1.99 -6.34 8.51
CA SER A 19 -1.17 -5.26 7.94
C SER A 19 -2.04 -4.04 7.62
N PRO A 20 -1.95 -2.95 8.39
CA PRO A 20 -2.65 -1.71 8.07
C PRO A 20 -2.32 -1.12 6.69
N LEU A 21 -1.09 -1.31 6.19
CA LEU A 21 -0.69 -0.85 4.86
C LEU A 21 -1.32 -1.73 3.77
N TRP A 22 -1.45 -3.03 4.00
CA TRP A 22 -2.23 -3.92 3.13
C TRP A 22 -3.70 -3.50 3.08
N ASP A 23 -4.31 -3.22 4.22
CA ASP A 23 -5.70 -2.75 4.29
C ASP A 23 -5.86 -1.40 3.55
N ALA A 24 -4.90 -0.48 3.68
CA ALA A 24 -4.87 0.76 2.94
C ALA A 24 -4.74 0.52 1.42
N PHE A 25 -3.89 -0.41 0.99
CA PHE A 25 -3.76 -0.82 -0.41
C PHE A 25 -5.05 -1.42 -0.98
N CYS A 26 -5.72 -2.30 -0.23
CA CYS A 26 -7.03 -2.82 -0.60
C CYS A 26 -8.08 -1.70 -0.70
N SER A 27 -8.03 -0.72 0.21
CA SER A 27 -8.91 0.46 0.18
C SER A 27 -8.67 1.30 -1.08
N LEU A 28 -7.42 1.53 -1.50
CA LEU A 28 -7.10 2.20 -2.76
C LEU A 28 -7.68 1.45 -3.97
N HIS A 29 -7.64 0.11 -3.96
CA HIS A 29 -8.23 -0.70 -5.00
C HIS A 29 -9.76 -0.55 -5.06
N LEU A 30 -10.44 -0.47 -3.92
CA LEU A 30 -11.88 -0.18 -3.86
C LEU A 30 -12.21 1.19 -4.47
N ALA A 31 -11.31 2.17 -4.33
CA ALA A 31 -11.49 3.52 -4.85
C ALA A 31 -11.20 3.66 -6.37
N MET A 32 -10.66 2.64 -7.04
CA MET A 32 -10.35 2.72 -8.48
C MET A 32 -11.59 3.08 -9.33
N PRO A 33 -11.45 3.87 -10.42
CA PRO A 33 -12.60 4.39 -11.18
C PRO A 33 -13.55 3.33 -11.74
N HIS A 34 -13.03 2.15 -12.10
CA HIS A 34 -13.82 1.06 -12.68
C HIS A 34 -14.54 0.18 -11.64
N ARG A 35 -14.36 0.45 -10.34
CA ARG A 35 -15.03 -0.29 -9.25
C ARG A 35 -16.32 0.43 -8.83
N ALA A 36 -17.33 -0.34 -8.46
CA ALA A 36 -18.58 0.16 -7.91
C ALA A 36 -18.88 -0.61 -6.61
N PRO A 37 -18.27 -0.22 -5.48
CA PRO A 37 -18.47 -0.93 -4.23
C PRO A 37 -19.92 -0.78 -3.72
N SER A 38 -20.39 -1.81 -3.01
CA SER A 38 -21.68 -1.78 -2.32
C SER A 38 -21.61 -0.94 -1.05
N LEU A 39 -22.77 -0.69 -0.43
CA LEU A 39 -22.82 -0.22 0.95
C LEU A 39 -21.99 -1.14 1.86
N PRO A 40 -21.32 -0.58 2.90
CA PRO A 40 -21.35 0.82 3.34
C PRO A 40 -20.29 1.74 2.68
N TYR A 41 -19.52 1.27 1.71
CA TYR A 41 -18.31 1.97 1.23
C TYR A 41 -18.56 3.04 0.15
N GLN A 42 -19.81 3.24 -0.28
CA GLN A 42 -20.15 4.12 -1.40
C GLN A 42 -19.75 5.57 -1.13
N GLU A 43 -20.16 6.13 0.01
CA GLU A 43 -19.86 7.51 0.40
C GLU A 43 -18.35 7.71 0.60
N TRP A 44 -17.70 6.74 1.24
CA TRP A 44 -16.25 6.74 1.43
C TRP A 44 -15.50 6.75 0.10
N VAL A 45 -15.89 5.92 -0.88
CA VAL A 45 -15.21 5.86 -2.17
C VAL A 45 -15.36 7.15 -2.97
N VAL A 46 -16.51 7.80 -2.93
CA VAL A 46 -16.69 9.12 -3.56
C VAL A 46 -15.67 10.09 -2.98
N ARG A 47 -15.57 10.17 -1.65
CA ARG A 47 -14.62 11.07 -0.99
C ARG A 47 -13.16 10.70 -1.24
N ALA A 48 -12.83 9.41 -1.21
CA ALA A 48 -11.48 8.92 -1.47
C ALA A 48 -11.03 9.27 -2.90
N ARG A 49 -11.92 9.15 -3.90
CA ARG A 49 -11.63 9.51 -5.28
C ARG A 49 -11.36 11.01 -5.46
N GLU A 50 -12.07 11.87 -4.73
CA GLU A 50 -11.80 13.31 -4.73
C GLU A 50 -10.38 13.58 -4.23
N VAL A 51 -10.00 12.99 -3.08
CA VAL A 51 -8.66 13.15 -2.51
C VAL A 51 -7.58 12.65 -3.47
N LEU A 52 -7.75 11.47 -4.07
CA LEU A 52 -6.80 10.89 -5.02
C LEU A 52 -6.65 11.69 -6.34
N ARG A 53 -7.66 12.50 -6.66
CA ARG A 53 -7.66 13.38 -7.84
C ARG A 53 -7.03 14.75 -7.52
N GLU A 54 -7.29 15.29 -6.33
CA GLU A 54 -6.97 16.68 -5.98
C GLU A 54 -5.68 16.84 -5.19
N ASP A 55 -5.28 15.85 -4.39
CA ASP A 55 -4.07 15.93 -3.57
C ASP A 55 -2.87 15.34 -4.33
N GLU A 56 -2.00 16.22 -4.83
CA GLU A 56 -0.77 15.83 -5.51
C GLU A 56 0.14 14.94 -4.67
N ARG A 57 0.05 15.00 -3.33
CA ARG A 57 0.81 14.11 -2.43
C ARG A 57 0.44 12.65 -2.66
N THR A 58 -0.78 12.37 -3.11
CA THR A 58 -1.24 11.00 -3.37
C THR A 58 -0.79 10.46 -4.73
N HIS A 59 -0.12 11.26 -5.57
CA HIS A 59 0.34 10.81 -6.89
C HIS A 59 1.28 9.61 -6.82
N ALA A 60 2.10 9.50 -5.77
CA ALA A 60 2.97 8.34 -5.56
C ALA A 60 2.16 7.03 -5.41
N LEU A 61 0.94 7.08 -4.87
CA LEU A 61 0.06 5.92 -4.70
C LEU A 61 -0.50 5.39 -6.02
N ARG A 62 -0.43 6.16 -7.12
CA ARG A 62 -0.90 5.70 -8.44
C ARG A 62 -0.10 4.50 -8.95
N LEU A 63 1.15 4.34 -8.49
CA LEU A 63 1.99 3.19 -8.81
C LEU A 63 1.43 1.87 -8.30
N LEU A 64 0.74 1.92 -7.15
CA LEU A 64 0.12 0.76 -6.51
C LEU A 64 -1.19 0.35 -7.17
N THR A 65 -1.80 1.22 -7.99
CA THR A 65 -3.13 1.01 -8.58
C THR A 65 -3.13 0.93 -10.11
N GLY A 66 -2.07 1.40 -10.76
CA GLY A 66 -1.90 1.35 -12.22
C GLY A 66 -0.82 0.38 -12.71
N GLY A 67 -0.19 -0.37 -11.80
CA GLY A 67 0.87 -1.32 -12.10
C GLY A 67 0.37 -2.72 -12.51
N PRO A 68 1.30 -3.65 -12.79
CA PRO A 68 0.98 -5.07 -12.99
C PRO A 68 0.34 -5.68 -11.73
N LEU A 69 -0.35 -6.82 -11.91
CA LEU A 69 -1.01 -7.54 -10.81
C LEU A 69 -0.04 -8.09 -9.76
N SER A 70 1.26 -8.16 -10.08
CA SER A 70 2.36 -8.45 -9.18
C SER A 70 3.06 -7.14 -8.82
N PHE A 71 3.28 -6.89 -7.53
CA PHE A 71 3.97 -5.71 -7.01
C PHE A 71 5.16 -6.15 -6.14
N PRO A 72 6.21 -5.31 -6.03
CA PRO A 72 7.34 -5.55 -5.13
C PRO A 72 6.92 -5.81 -3.67
N ASP A 73 7.53 -6.81 -3.04
CA ASP A 73 7.25 -7.20 -1.65
C ASP A 73 7.57 -6.06 -0.67
N PHE A 74 8.58 -5.24 -0.97
CA PHE A 74 8.95 -4.12 -0.09
C PHE A 74 7.86 -3.06 0.08
N LEU A 75 6.92 -2.93 -0.87
CA LEU A 75 5.83 -1.96 -0.79
C LEU A 75 4.75 -2.37 0.21
N LEU A 76 4.65 -3.67 0.50
CA LEU A 76 3.65 -4.27 1.37
C LEU A 76 4.35 -5.28 2.29
N PRO A 77 5.17 -4.79 3.24
CA PRO A 77 6.01 -5.62 4.06
C PRO A 77 5.19 -6.62 4.87
N ARG A 78 5.72 -7.84 5.00
CA ARG A 78 5.05 -8.90 5.76
C ARG A 78 4.88 -8.49 7.22
N PRO A 79 3.64 -8.45 7.76
CA PRO A 79 3.43 -8.08 9.15
C PRO A 79 3.94 -9.18 10.08
N VAL A 80 4.65 -8.79 11.14
CA VAL A 80 5.09 -9.69 12.22
C VAL A 80 4.35 -9.29 13.50
N GLY A 81 3.31 -10.04 13.84
CA GLY A 81 2.45 -9.73 14.98
C GLY A 81 1.53 -8.54 14.73
N ALA A 82 1.20 -7.80 15.78
CA ALA A 82 0.45 -6.55 15.66
C ALA A 82 1.39 -5.41 15.26
N THR A 83 0.97 -4.60 14.30
CA THR A 83 1.77 -3.49 13.75
C THR A 83 0.89 -2.24 13.55
N SER A 84 1.51 -1.11 13.22
CA SER A 84 0.85 0.14 12.88
C SER A 84 1.22 0.56 11.47
N ILE A 85 0.42 1.45 10.87
CA ILE A 85 0.74 2.01 9.56
C ILE A 85 2.09 2.72 9.56
N ASP A 86 2.43 3.45 10.63
CA ASP A 86 3.71 4.15 10.73
C ASP A 86 4.90 3.18 10.80
N ALA A 87 4.76 2.06 11.50
CA ALA A 87 5.80 1.05 11.63
C ALA A 87 6.02 0.30 10.29
N GLU A 88 4.95 -0.01 9.57
CA GLU A 88 5.06 -0.61 8.24
C GLU A 88 5.66 0.37 7.24
N LEU A 89 5.25 1.64 7.27
CA LEU A 89 5.85 2.68 6.43
C LEU A 89 7.34 2.90 6.75
N GLU A 90 7.75 2.80 8.02
CA GLU A 90 9.17 2.83 8.38
C GLU A 90 9.93 1.63 7.81
N THR A 91 9.31 0.46 7.77
CA THR A 91 9.89 -0.71 7.10
C THR A 91 10.09 -0.45 5.60
N VAL A 92 9.12 0.18 4.94
CA VAL A 92 9.26 0.62 3.53
C VAL A 92 10.44 1.58 3.39
N ARG A 93 10.54 2.61 4.25
CA ARG A 93 11.66 3.59 4.23
C ARG A 93 13.02 2.91 4.42
N ALA A 94 13.10 1.92 5.31
CA ALA A 94 14.33 1.22 5.65
C ALA A 94 14.73 0.14 4.62
N THR A 95 13.96 -0.06 3.54
CA THR A 95 14.27 -1.09 2.53
C THR A 95 15.62 -0.79 1.87
N PRO A 96 16.57 -1.76 1.84
CA PRO A 96 17.83 -1.59 1.15
C PRO A 96 17.66 -1.23 -0.33
N THR A 97 18.46 -0.26 -0.81
CA THR A 97 18.31 0.30 -2.17
C THR A 97 18.51 -0.72 -3.28
N ASP A 98 19.33 -1.74 -3.06
CA ASP A 98 19.56 -2.86 -3.97
C ASP A 98 18.34 -3.77 -4.08
N VAL A 99 17.66 -4.04 -2.95
CA VAL A 99 16.39 -4.78 -2.91
C VAL A 99 15.30 -4.03 -3.67
N VAL A 100 15.14 -2.72 -3.41
CA VAL A 100 14.15 -1.89 -4.13
C VAL A 100 14.40 -1.95 -5.64
N ARG A 101 15.65 -1.76 -6.08
CA ARG A 101 16.00 -1.79 -7.51
C ARG A 101 15.72 -3.15 -8.13
N ALA A 102 16.11 -4.23 -7.45
CA ALA A 102 15.93 -5.60 -7.94
C ALA A 102 14.45 -5.93 -8.10
N GLU A 103 13.64 -5.71 -7.06
CA GLU A 103 12.21 -6.01 -7.11
C GLU A 103 11.47 -5.11 -8.09
N VAL A 104 11.83 -3.82 -8.20
CA VAL A 104 11.22 -2.93 -9.21
C VAL A 104 11.57 -3.38 -10.62
N ALA A 105 12.82 -3.73 -10.90
CA ALA A 105 13.23 -4.22 -12.21
C ALA A 105 12.52 -5.54 -12.58
N GLU A 106 12.28 -6.41 -11.61
CA GLU A 106 11.53 -7.65 -11.80
C GLU A 106 10.05 -7.39 -12.09
N HIS A 107 9.38 -6.58 -11.27
CA HIS A 107 7.92 -6.42 -11.32
C HIS A 107 7.46 -5.39 -12.36
N TYR A 108 8.31 -4.43 -12.72
CA TYR A 108 8.01 -3.34 -13.66
C TYR A 108 8.92 -3.37 -14.89
N ALA A 109 9.37 -4.55 -15.32
CA ALA A 109 10.14 -4.72 -16.55
C ALA A 109 9.41 -4.07 -17.75
N GLY A 110 10.10 -3.22 -18.50
CA GLY A 110 9.53 -2.43 -19.60
C GLY A 110 8.86 -1.11 -19.20
N PHE A 111 8.86 -0.76 -17.92
CA PHE A 111 8.35 0.51 -17.38
C PHE A 111 9.45 1.36 -16.71
N GLU A 112 10.72 1.13 -17.03
CA GLU A 112 11.87 1.76 -16.38
C GLU A 112 11.85 3.29 -16.47
N ASP A 113 11.39 3.81 -17.61
CA ASP A 113 11.26 5.25 -17.86
C ASP A 113 9.95 5.85 -17.36
N HIS A 114 9.00 5.03 -16.87
CA HIS A 114 7.72 5.52 -16.38
C HIS A 114 7.95 6.49 -15.21
N PRO A 115 7.33 7.68 -15.19
CA PRO A 115 7.65 8.75 -14.22
C PRO A 115 7.41 8.34 -12.76
N GLY A 116 6.52 7.38 -12.51
CA GLY A 116 6.37 6.82 -11.17
C GLY A 116 7.41 5.75 -10.81
N ILE A 117 7.95 5.02 -11.78
CA ILE A 117 8.89 3.89 -11.53
C ILE A 117 10.33 4.39 -11.50
N ARG A 118 10.68 5.29 -12.41
CA ARG A 118 12.02 5.85 -12.55
C ARG A 118 12.63 6.36 -11.23
N PRO A 119 11.90 7.04 -10.32
CA PRO A 119 12.46 7.43 -9.02
C PRO A 119 13.01 6.25 -8.21
N TYR A 120 12.31 5.10 -8.18
CA TYR A 120 12.77 3.90 -7.47
C TYR A 120 13.99 3.23 -8.11
N LEU A 121 14.30 3.57 -9.37
CA LEU A 121 15.51 3.14 -10.07
C LEU A 121 16.62 4.21 -10.05
N MET A 122 16.36 5.45 -9.69
CA MET A 122 17.37 6.52 -9.68
C MET A 122 17.80 6.86 -8.26
N ASP A 123 16.82 7.05 -7.37
CA ASP A 123 16.96 7.41 -5.96
C ASP A 123 15.94 6.60 -5.13
N PRO A 124 16.24 5.31 -4.85
CA PRO A 124 15.31 4.43 -4.14
C PRO A 124 14.99 4.92 -2.72
N GLU A 125 15.99 5.46 -2.02
CA GLU A 125 15.82 5.99 -0.67
C GLU A 125 14.86 7.19 -0.67
N GLY A 126 15.09 8.16 -1.56
CA GLY A 126 14.19 9.31 -1.71
C GLY A 126 12.79 8.91 -2.16
N ALA A 127 12.65 7.92 -3.04
CA ALA A 127 11.36 7.41 -3.49
C ALA A 127 10.57 6.73 -2.37
N CYS A 128 11.22 5.85 -1.58
CA CYS A 128 10.60 5.21 -0.41
C CYS A 128 10.24 6.23 0.67
N ALA A 129 11.11 7.21 0.93
CA ALA A 129 10.83 8.30 1.87
C ALA A 129 9.66 9.16 1.42
N ALA A 130 9.56 9.48 0.12
CA ALA A 130 8.44 10.23 -0.43
C ALA A 130 7.13 9.47 -0.27
N LEU A 131 7.10 8.18 -0.66
CA LEU A 131 5.93 7.31 -0.50
C LEU A 131 5.47 7.22 0.96
N ALA A 132 6.41 7.00 1.87
CA ALA A 132 6.10 6.90 3.29
C ALA A 132 5.85 8.27 3.96
N GLY A 133 6.16 9.36 3.29
CA GLY A 133 5.94 10.74 3.72
C GLY A 133 4.61 11.33 3.26
N THR A 134 3.91 10.70 2.29
CA THR A 134 2.61 11.17 1.79
C THR A 134 1.52 11.19 2.87
N GLY A 135 1.76 10.56 4.04
CA GLY A 135 0.80 10.41 5.12
C GLY A 135 0.93 11.34 6.33
N LEU A 136 2.00 12.13 6.49
CA LEU A 136 2.29 12.75 7.80
C LEU A 136 2.64 14.24 7.74
N ARG A 137 1.61 15.08 7.61
CA ARG A 137 1.52 16.30 8.43
C ARG A 137 0.14 16.36 9.07
N SER A 138 0.11 16.00 10.35
CA SER A 138 -0.97 16.17 11.31
C SER A 138 -1.55 17.58 11.18
N GLY A 139 -2.80 17.68 10.69
CA GLY A 139 -3.38 18.99 10.43
C GLY A 139 -4.81 19.00 9.91
N SER A 140 -5.62 17.98 10.16
CA SER A 140 -7.06 18.16 10.35
C SER A 140 -7.63 16.88 10.91
N ALA A 141 -8.21 16.97 12.11
CA ALA A 141 -9.04 15.91 12.65
C ALA A 141 -10.26 15.75 11.74
N VAL A 142 -10.18 14.86 10.75
CA VAL A 142 -11.38 14.29 10.15
C VAL A 142 -11.92 13.31 11.18
N HIS A 143 -12.70 13.84 12.10
CA HIS A 143 -13.48 13.09 13.06
C HIS A 143 -14.55 12.33 12.27
N CYS A 144 -14.17 11.17 11.72
CA CYS A 144 -15.13 10.21 11.18
C CYS A 144 -15.84 9.60 12.38
N ARG A 145 -16.92 10.24 12.84
CA ARG A 145 -17.88 9.56 13.71
C ARG A 145 -18.53 8.46 12.88
N MET A 146 -18.21 7.21 13.20
CA MET A 146 -19.07 6.10 12.84
C MET A 146 -20.39 6.27 13.61
N TYR A 147 -21.46 6.55 12.88
CA TYR A 147 -22.82 6.15 13.24
C TYR A 147 -23.50 5.65 11.97
#